data_AF-A0A498G2I3-F1
#
_entry.id   AF-A0A498G2I3-F1
#
_cell.length_a   1.000
_cell.length_b   1.000
_cell.length_c   1.000
_cell.angle_alpha   90.00
_cell.angle_beta   90.00
_cell.angle_gamma   90.00
#
_symmetry.space_group_name_H-M   'P 1'
#
loop_
_entity.id
_entity.type
_entity.pdbx_description
1 polymer ?
#
loop_
_entity_poly.entity_id
_entity_poly.type
_entity_poly.pdbx_seq_one_letter_code
_entity_poly.pdbx_strand_id
1 'polypeptide(L)'
;VLLIPVATTAVLTPIMLFVLGVPISIANAGLTNFLSNMQGGGQAILLGGILGAMMAADMGGPINKVAYVFSVGLISEGVTAPMAAVMIAGMVPPIGLALSNFIAPQKYAAEMYENAKSGVLLGFSFITEGAIPYAAADPARVIPSV
;
A
#
# COMPACT_ATOMS: atom_id res chain seq x y z
N VAL A 1 28.13 15.00 -6.14
CA VAL A 1 27.11 14.02 -5.70
C VAL A 1 25.83 14.70 -5.18
N LEU A 2 25.90 15.85 -4.48
CA LEU A 2 24.71 16.62 -4.05
C LEU A 2 24.07 17.51 -5.12
N LEU A 3 24.84 18.00 -6.10
CA LEU A 3 24.36 18.93 -7.12
C LEU A 3 23.25 18.36 -8.02
N ILE A 4 23.39 17.10 -8.45
CA ILE A 4 22.41 16.46 -9.33
C ILE A 4 21.08 16.23 -8.59
N PRO A 5 21.03 15.61 -7.40
CA PRO A 5 19.79 15.48 -6.63
C PRO A 5 19.11 16.82 -6.35
N VAL A 6 19.87 17.85 -5.96
CA VAL A 6 19.33 19.18 -5.64
C VAL A 6 18.77 19.88 -6.89
N ALA A 7 19.46 19.80 -8.02
CA ALA A 7 18.96 20.36 -9.27
C ALA A 7 17.70 19.64 -9.76
N THR A 8 17.67 18.30 -9.66
CA THR A 8 16.52 17.49 -10.04
C THR A 8 15.30 17.79 -9.16
N THR A 9 15.46 17.88 -7.83
CA THR A 9 14.34 18.26 -6.96
C THR A 9 13.89 19.69 -7.19
N ALA A 10 14.82 20.63 -7.42
CA ALA A 10 14.48 22.02 -7.72
C ALA A 10 13.64 22.18 -9.00
N VAL A 11 13.89 21.35 -10.02
CA VAL A 11 13.11 21.37 -11.28
C VAL A 11 11.80 20.58 -11.15
N LEU A 12 11.84 19.40 -10.52
CA LEU A 12 10.65 18.53 -10.44
C LEU A 12 9.61 19.03 -9.42
N THR A 13 10.02 19.74 -8.37
CA THR A 13 9.09 20.27 -7.34
C THR A 13 8.02 21.19 -7.93
N PRO A 14 8.34 22.23 -8.74
CA PRO A 14 7.32 23.05 -9.37
C PRO A 14 6.44 22.26 -10.35
N ILE A 15 6.99 21.26 -11.06
CA ILE A 15 6.18 20.39 -11.94
C ILE A 15 5.17 19.59 -11.11
N MET A 16 5.61 19.01 -9.98
CA MET A 16 4.73 18.29 -9.07
C MET A 16 3.65 19.19 -8.47
N LEU A 17 3.99 20.42 -8.06
CA LEU A 17 3.04 21.33 -7.43
C LEU A 17 2.02 21.92 -8.42
N PHE A 18 2.49 22.40 -9.57
CA PHE A 18 1.67 23.19 -10.49
C PHE A 18 1.05 22.39 -11.63
N VAL A 19 1.70 21.30 -12.06
CA VAL A 19 1.20 20.48 -13.19
C VAL A 19 0.47 19.25 -12.69
N LEU A 20 1.05 18.52 -11.73
CA LEU A 20 0.49 17.26 -11.23
C LEU A 20 -0.42 17.44 -10.01
N GLY A 21 -0.17 18.47 -9.18
CA GLY A 21 -0.90 18.70 -7.94
C GLY A 21 -2.40 18.89 -8.15
N VAL A 22 -2.79 19.66 -9.18
CA VAL A 22 -4.21 19.91 -9.49
C VAL A 22 -4.93 18.64 -9.97
N PRO A 23 -4.44 17.87 -10.97
CA PRO A 23 -5.02 16.58 -11.35
C PRO A 23 -5.12 15.59 -10.18
N ILE A 24 -4.08 15.48 -9.35
CA ILE A 24 -4.05 14.59 -8.18
C ILE A 24 -5.10 15.02 -7.16
N SER A 25 -5.23 16.33 -6.91
CA SER A 25 -6.24 16.87 -5.98
C SER A 25 -7.67 16.56 -6.45
N ILE A 26 -7.95 16.72 -7.75
CA ILE A 26 -9.26 16.39 -8.35
C ILE A 26 -9.53 14.89 -8.22
N ALA A 27 -8.55 14.04 -8.55
CA ALA A 27 -8.68 12.59 -8.41
C ALA A 27 -8.91 12.17 -6.96
N ASN A 28 -8.19 12.78 -6.01
CA ASN A 28 -8.36 12.53 -4.59
C ASN A 28 -9.74 12.97 -4.11
N ALA A 29 -10.21 14.16 -4.50
CA ALA A 29 -11.57 14.62 -4.16
C ALA A 29 -12.66 13.72 -4.75
N GLY A 30 -12.49 13.24 -5.99
CA GLY A 30 -13.39 12.27 -6.62
C GLY A 30 -13.42 10.94 -5.90
N LEU A 31 -12.25 10.40 -5.54
CA LEU A 31 -12.12 9.18 -4.76
C LEU A 31 -12.71 9.34 -3.36
N THR A 32 -12.45 10.48 -2.70
CA THR A 32 -13.02 10.78 -1.39
C THR A 32 -14.54 10.82 -1.47
N ASN A 33 -15.12 11.52 -2.45
CA ASN A 33 -16.56 11.54 -2.64
C ASN A 33 -17.12 10.14 -2.93
N PHE A 34 -16.47 9.34 -3.76
CA PHE A 34 -16.89 7.96 -4.04
C PHE A 34 -16.94 7.12 -2.76
N LEU A 35 -15.86 7.14 -1.98
CA LEU A 35 -15.73 6.32 -0.78
C LEU A 35 -16.59 6.86 0.39
N SER A 36 -16.79 8.17 0.50
CA SER A 36 -17.72 8.77 1.47
C SER A 36 -19.17 8.39 1.19
N ASN A 37 -19.56 8.26 -0.07
CA ASN A 37 -20.87 7.71 -0.44
C ASN A 37 -21.05 6.23 -0.04
N MET A 38 -19.95 5.50 0.21
CA MET A 38 -19.98 4.10 0.70
C MET A 38 -20.00 3.97 2.23
N GLN A 39 -19.87 5.08 2.97
CA GLN A 39 -19.87 5.05 4.44
C GLN A 39 -21.28 4.88 5.06
N GLY A 40 -22.34 4.88 4.24
CA GLY A 40 -23.73 4.67 4.67
C GLY A 40 -24.30 3.30 4.24
N GLY A 41 -25.06 2.63 5.12
CA GLY A 41 -25.93 1.51 4.74
C GLY A 41 -25.28 0.12 4.63
N GLY A 42 -24.38 -0.26 5.55
CA GLY A 42 -23.90 -1.65 5.68
C GLY A 42 -22.75 -2.05 4.75
N GLN A 43 -22.14 -1.10 4.05
CA GLN A 43 -21.09 -1.35 3.03
C GLN A 43 -19.66 -1.29 3.58
N ALA A 44 -19.46 -1.20 4.90
CA ALA A 44 -18.14 -1.10 5.52
C ALA A 44 -17.21 -2.27 5.15
N ILE A 45 -17.76 -3.47 4.96
CA ILE A 45 -17.01 -4.65 4.49
C ILE A 45 -16.50 -4.44 3.05
N LEU A 46 -17.34 -3.90 2.16
CA LEU A 46 -16.97 -3.63 0.78
C LEU A 46 -15.91 -2.54 0.71
N LEU A 47 -16.09 -1.45 1.47
CA LEU A 47 -15.10 -0.38 1.58
C LEU A 47 -13.75 -0.90 2.10
N GLY A 48 -13.78 -1.69 3.18
CA GLY A 48 -12.57 -2.32 3.73
C GLY A 48 -11.89 -3.26 2.73
N GLY A 49 -12.66 -4.05 1.98
CA GLY A 49 -12.15 -4.93 0.93
C GLY A 49 -11.46 -4.18 -0.21
N ILE A 50 -12.07 -3.07 -0.68
CA ILE A 50 -11.46 -2.23 -1.72
C ILE A 50 -10.16 -1.59 -1.21
N LEU A 51 -10.18 -1.01 -0.02
CA LEU A 51 -8.98 -0.41 0.58
C LEU A 51 -7.89 -1.46 0.80
N GLY A 52 -8.26 -2.66 1.25
CA GLY A 52 -7.33 -3.77 1.41
C GLY A 52 -6.68 -4.20 0.09
N ALA A 53 -7.49 -4.37 -0.96
CA ALA A 53 -7.00 -4.69 -2.30
C ALA A 53 -6.05 -3.60 -2.82
N MET A 54 -6.35 -2.33 -2.61
CA MET A 54 -5.47 -1.22 -2.99
C MET A 54 -4.13 -1.26 -2.24
N MET A 55 -4.12 -1.65 -0.97
CA MET A 55 -2.89 -1.76 -0.18
C MET A 55 -2.01 -2.93 -0.65
N ALA A 56 -2.62 -4.05 -1.03
CA ALA A 56 -1.91 -5.24 -1.49
C ALA A 56 -1.47 -5.18 -2.96
N ALA A 57 -2.15 -4.40 -3.80
CA ALA A 57 -2.00 -4.40 -5.26
C ALA A 57 -0.57 -4.19 -5.75
N ASP A 58 0.17 -3.25 -5.16
CA ASP A 58 1.49 -2.83 -5.65
C ASP A 58 2.57 -2.78 -4.56
N MET A 59 2.33 -3.42 -3.41
CA MET A 59 3.33 -3.64 -2.36
C MET A 59 4.05 -2.35 -1.92
N GLY A 60 3.30 -1.26 -1.71
CA GLY A 60 3.82 0.04 -1.28
C GLY A 60 4.02 1.06 -2.42
N GLY A 61 3.51 0.76 -3.61
CA GLY A 61 3.54 1.64 -4.77
C GLY A 61 2.48 2.75 -4.75
N PRO A 62 2.21 3.38 -5.90
CA PRO A 62 1.25 4.49 -6.01
C PRO A 62 -0.17 4.17 -5.55
N ILE A 63 -0.71 2.98 -5.83
CA ILE A 63 -2.09 2.58 -5.49
C ILE A 63 -2.23 2.48 -3.96
N ASN A 64 -1.29 1.81 -3.31
CA ASN A 64 -1.20 1.71 -1.85
C ASN A 64 -1.14 3.11 -1.21
N LYS A 65 -0.27 4.00 -1.72
CA LYS A 65 -0.13 5.37 -1.19
C LYS A 65 -1.41 6.20 -1.34
N VAL A 66 -2.16 6.03 -2.43
CA VAL A 66 -3.45 6.71 -2.61
C VAL A 66 -4.45 6.25 -1.56
N ALA A 67 -4.57 4.93 -1.31
CA ALA A 67 -5.45 4.41 -0.26
C ALA A 67 -5.07 4.92 1.14
N TYR A 68 -3.77 4.98 1.44
CA TYR A 68 -3.27 5.52 2.71
C TYR A 68 -3.63 6.99 2.89
N VAL A 69 -3.34 7.84 1.89
CA VAL A 69 -3.63 9.29 1.96
C VAL A 69 -5.12 9.55 2.08
N PHE A 70 -5.95 8.81 1.35
CA PHE A 70 -7.40 8.88 1.48
C PHE A 70 -7.84 8.60 2.93
N SER A 71 -7.38 7.50 3.53
CA SER A 71 -7.70 7.13 4.90
C SER A 71 -7.19 8.14 5.94
N VAL A 72 -6.02 8.75 5.71
CA VAL A 72 -5.52 9.86 6.54
C VAL A 72 -6.45 11.06 6.47
N GLY A 73 -6.92 11.43 5.29
CA GLY A 73 -7.84 12.54 5.09
C GLY A 73 -9.13 12.40 5.92
N LEU A 74 -9.69 11.19 5.94
CA LEU A 74 -10.91 10.88 6.69
C LEU A 74 -10.77 10.99 8.21
N ILE A 75 -9.56 10.83 8.76
CA ILE A 75 -9.34 11.02 10.21
C ILE A 75 -9.67 12.46 10.62
N SER A 76 -9.37 13.45 9.77
CA SER A 76 -9.68 14.85 10.05
C SER A 76 -11.19 15.13 10.09
N GLU A 77 -11.99 14.26 9.48
CA GLU A 77 -13.45 14.30 9.45
C GLU A 77 -14.08 13.44 10.57
N GLY A 78 -13.27 12.84 11.45
CA GLY A 78 -13.72 11.98 12.55
C GLY A 78 -14.00 10.52 12.15
N VAL A 79 -13.72 10.14 10.90
CA VAL A 79 -13.95 8.78 10.38
C VAL A 79 -12.65 7.97 10.43
N THR A 80 -12.57 7.04 11.38
CA THR A 80 -11.32 6.30 11.66
C THR A 80 -11.29 4.86 11.16
N ALA A 81 -12.44 4.25 10.88
CA ALA A 81 -12.53 2.85 10.47
C ALA A 81 -11.76 2.53 9.16
N PRO A 82 -11.77 3.39 8.12
CA PRO A 82 -10.97 3.17 6.90
C PRO A 82 -9.47 3.13 7.17
N MET A 83 -8.98 3.94 8.11
CA MET A 83 -7.57 3.90 8.51
C MET A 83 -7.23 2.57 9.17
N ALA A 84 -8.09 2.04 10.05
CA ALA A 84 -7.87 0.73 10.65
C ALA A 84 -7.79 -0.39 9.59
N ALA A 85 -8.67 -0.35 8.57
CA ALA A 85 -8.64 -1.31 7.47
C ALA A 85 -7.34 -1.22 6.67
N VAL A 86 -6.90 -0.02 6.30
CA VAL A 86 -5.63 0.23 5.60
C VAL A 86 -4.43 -0.25 6.42
N MET A 87 -4.42 0.02 7.73
CA MET A 87 -3.34 -0.40 8.63
C MET A 87 -3.24 -1.91 8.75
N ILE A 88 -4.36 -2.61 8.85
CA ILE A 88 -4.33 -4.07 8.91
C ILE A 88 -3.91 -4.64 7.55
N ALA A 89 -4.50 -4.15 6.46
CA ALA A 89 -4.23 -4.65 5.12
C ALA A 89 -2.78 -4.45 4.67
N GLY A 90 -2.15 -3.30 4.96
CA GLY A 90 -0.75 -3.08 4.59
C GLY A 90 0.24 -4.00 5.30
N MET A 91 -0.12 -4.59 6.44
CA MET A 91 0.71 -5.61 7.11
C MET A 91 0.56 -7.00 6.48
N VAL A 92 -0.52 -7.25 5.73
CA VAL A 92 -0.85 -8.60 5.22
C VAL A 92 0.19 -9.11 4.22
N PRO A 93 0.61 -8.38 3.17
CA PRO A 93 1.56 -8.94 2.21
C PRO A 93 2.89 -9.43 2.82
N PRO A 94 3.64 -8.62 3.59
CA PRO A 94 4.91 -9.06 4.14
C PRO A 94 4.77 -10.17 5.19
N ILE A 95 3.75 -10.12 6.07
CA ILE A 95 3.53 -11.14 7.10
C ILE A 95 2.99 -12.43 6.48
N GLY A 96 2.02 -12.33 5.57
CA GLY A 96 1.39 -13.48 4.90
C GLY A 96 2.38 -14.27 4.08
N LEU A 97 3.26 -13.60 3.34
CA LEU A 97 4.32 -14.25 2.56
C LEU A 97 5.40 -14.86 3.45
N ALA A 98 5.79 -14.18 4.53
CA ALA A 98 6.72 -14.73 5.50
C ALA A 98 6.16 -16.02 6.14
N LEU A 99 4.90 -16.00 6.56
CA LEU A 99 4.21 -17.17 7.12
C LEU A 99 4.08 -18.29 6.08
N SER A 100 3.71 -17.98 4.84
CA SER A 100 3.63 -18.96 3.76
C SER A 100 4.97 -19.65 3.51
N ASN A 101 6.07 -18.89 3.54
CA ASN A 101 7.41 -19.44 3.42
C ASN A 101 7.79 -20.33 4.62
N PHE A 102 7.45 -19.94 5.85
CA PHE A 102 7.71 -20.80 7.02
C PHE A 102 6.90 -22.10 7.02
N ILE A 103 5.66 -22.08 6.52
CA ILE A 103 4.80 -23.26 6.47
C ILE A 103 5.20 -24.21 5.33
N ALA A 104 5.59 -23.66 4.17
CA ALA A 104 5.92 -24.44 2.99
C ALA A 104 7.25 -23.98 2.35
N PRO A 105 8.38 -24.06 3.07
CA PRO A 105 9.67 -23.55 2.61
C PRO A 105 10.14 -24.20 1.30
N GLN A 106 9.74 -25.45 1.05
CA GLN A 106 10.02 -26.18 -0.18
C GLN A 106 9.43 -25.55 -1.46
N LYS A 107 8.49 -24.61 -1.34
CA LYS A 107 7.90 -23.89 -2.48
C LYS A 107 8.69 -22.64 -2.87
N TYR A 108 9.67 -22.24 -2.05
CA TYR A 108 10.42 -21.01 -2.22
C TYR A 108 11.91 -21.30 -2.44
N ALA A 109 12.60 -20.37 -3.08
CA ALA A 109 14.05 -20.43 -3.19
C ALA A 109 14.68 -20.29 -1.79
N ALA A 110 15.80 -20.96 -1.53
CA ALA A 110 16.43 -20.97 -0.21
C ALA A 110 16.82 -19.56 0.26
N GLU A 111 17.17 -18.67 -0.68
CA GLU A 111 17.53 -17.28 -0.44
C GLU A 111 16.34 -16.45 0.08
N MET A 112 15.10 -16.86 -0.19
CA MET A 112 13.90 -16.16 0.29
C MET A 112 13.63 -16.39 1.78
N TYR A 113 14.28 -17.36 2.42
CA TYR A 113 14.06 -17.65 3.85
C TYR A 113 14.50 -16.49 4.76
N GLU A 114 15.60 -15.80 4.41
CA GLU A 114 16.04 -14.61 5.15
C GLU A 114 15.09 -13.43 4.94
N ASN A 115 14.47 -13.33 3.76
CA ASN A 115 13.41 -12.35 3.49
C ASN A 115 12.14 -12.66 4.29
N ALA A 116 11.82 -13.94 4.55
CA ALA A 116 10.69 -14.30 5.40
C ALA A 116 10.90 -13.86 6.86
N LYS A 117 12.10 -14.08 7.42
CA LYS A 117 12.45 -13.66 8.80
C LYS A 117 12.31 -12.16 8.98
N SER A 118 12.92 -11.39 8.09
CA SER A 118 12.83 -9.92 8.12
C SER A 118 11.42 -9.43 7.79
N GLY A 119 10.72 -10.11 6.87
CA GLY A 119 9.36 -9.79 6.44
C GLY A 119 8.33 -9.71 7.56
N VAL A 120 8.45 -10.55 8.60
CA VAL A 120 7.57 -10.45 9.78
C VAL A 120 7.74 -9.12 10.52
N LEU A 121 8.99 -8.73 10.79
CA LEU A 121 9.29 -7.49 11.51
C LEU A 121 8.94 -6.25 10.67
N LEU A 122 9.25 -6.30 9.37
CA LEU A 122 8.87 -5.27 8.41
C LEU A 122 7.36 -5.11 8.36
N GLY A 123 6.61 -6.21 8.28
CA GLY A 123 5.17 -6.19 8.30
C GLY A 123 4.57 -5.56 9.55
N PHE A 124 5.05 -5.90 10.74
CA PHE A 124 4.63 -5.24 11.99
C PHE A 124 4.95 -3.74 12.01
N SER A 125 6.00 -3.34 11.30
CA SER A 125 6.40 -1.94 11.13
C SER A 125 5.69 -1.24 9.98
N PHE A 126 4.71 -1.89 9.34
CA PHE A 126 3.98 -1.39 8.18
C PHE A 126 4.87 -1.12 6.95
N ILE A 127 5.90 -1.94 6.79
CA ILE A 127 6.86 -1.91 5.68
C ILE A 127 6.56 -3.11 4.77
N THR A 128 6.23 -2.83 3.50
CA THR A 128 5.72 -3.83 2.54
C THR A 128 6.82 -4.43 1.66
N GLU A 129 8.04 -3.93 1.78
CA GLU A 129 9.20 -4.26 0.97
C GLU A 129 9.62 -5.73 1.13
N GLY A 130 9.31 -6.35 2.28
CA GLY A 130 9.53 -7.78 2.51
C GLY A 130 8.75 -8.69 1.53
N ALA A 131 7.70 -8.17 0.89
CA ALA A 131 6.87 -8.89 -0.07
C ALA A 131 7.34 -8.77 -1.53
N ILE A 132 8.10 -7.71 -1.87
CA ILE A 132 8.52 -7.41 -3.25
C ILE A 132 9.29 -8.58 -3.89
N PRO A 133 10.26 -9.24 -3.22
CA PRO A 133 10.98 -10.36 -3.82
C PRO A 133 10.08 -11.54 -4.21
N TYR A 134 9.03 -11.80 -3.43
CA TYR A 134 8.06 -12.85 -3.73
C TYR A 134 7.18 -12.47 -4.92
N ALA A 135 6.67 -11.24 -4.93
CA ALA A 135 5.85 -10.72 -6.02
C ALA A 135 6.63 -10.66 -7.35
N ALA A 136 7.92 -10.34 -7.30
CA ALA A 136 8.79 -10.33 -8.47
C ALA A 136 9.05 -11.75 -9.03
N ALA A 137 9.10 -12.76 -8.16
CA ALA A 137 9.34 -14.14 -8.56
C ALA A 137 8.09 -14.83 -9.14
N ASP A 138 6.90 -14.59 -8.57
CA ASP A 138 5.64 -15.17 -9.04
C ASP A 138 4.46 -14.18 -8.87
N PRO A 139 4.36 -13.14 -9.72
CA PRO A 139 3.37 -12.08 -9.57
C PRO A 139 1.93 -12.59 -9.72
N ALA A 140 1.72 -13.56 -10.61
CA ALA A 140 0.39 -14.09 -10.91
C ALA A 140 -0.22 -14.87 -9.74
N ARG A 141 0.61 -15.45 -8.87
CA ARG A 141 0.13 -16.14 -7.66
C ARG A 141 0.18 -15.24 -6.44
N VAL A 142 1.21 -14.41 -6.29
CA VAL A 142 1.40 -13.61 -5.09
C VAL A 142 0.39 -12.47 -5.00
N ILE A 143 0.27 -11.63 -6.02
CA ILE A 143 -0.57 -10.42 -5.97
C ILE A 143 -2.05 -10.75 -5.67
N PRO A 144 -2.67 -11.78 -6.27
CA PRO A 144 -4.07 -12.11 -5.98
C PRO A 144 -4.27 -12.83 -4.64
N SER A 145 -3.20 -13.35 -4.03
CA SER A 145 -3.27 -14.15 -2.80
C SER A 145 -3.12 -13.35 -1.52
N VAL A 146 -2.54 -12.15 -1.60
CA VAL A 146 -2.24 -11.28 -0.46
C VAL A 146 -3.31 -10.22 -0.23
#